data_AF-A0AAV0TFP2-F1
#
_entry.id   AF-A0AAV0TFP2-F1
#
_cell.length_a   1.000
_cell.length_b   1.000
_cell.length_c   1.000
_cell.angle_alpha   90.00
_cell.angle_beta   90.00
_cell.angle_gamma   90.00
#
_symmetry.space_group_name_H-M   'P 1'
#
loop_
_entity.id
_entity.type
_entity.pdbx_description
1 polymer ?
#
loop_
_entity_poly.entity_id
_entity_poly.type
_entity_poly.pdbx_seq_one_letter_code
_entity_poly.pdbx_strand_id
1 'polypeptide(L)'
;MPRDIKQHALAALSSRKTDGKGLRVAIVHAKWNFEVVDSLVAAAKTELLDAGVVESDVVIAAVSGAYELPYAASRLIASQKLDVVICIGCLIKGDTMHFEYICDAVSHGIMRVQLDSGVPVLFGVLTVLNEQQAKDRAGLSEEGHNHGTEWAQTAVEMARLREATLKGGCPMRPHEHLPHHSPTDCPFFVVSTWLHFAALGTLGFVAVVVAKKLA
;
A
#
# COMPACT_ATOMS: atom_id res chain seq x y z
N MET A 1 4.86 -11.85 -27.29
CA MET A 1 5.67 -11.46 -26.11
C MET A 1 7.08 -11.98 -26.30
N PRO A 2 8.11 -11.13 -26.23
CA PRO A 2 9.50 -11.58 -26.34
C PRO A 2 9.86 -12.49 -25.13
N ARG A 3 10.70 -13.51 -25.38
CA ARG A 3 11.00 -14.61 -24.43
C ARG A 3 11.76 -14.13 -23.18
N ASP A 4 12.44 -13.00 -23.29
CA ASP A 4 13.21 -12.32 -22.24
C ASP A 4 12.33 -11.82 -21.08
N ILE A 5 11.16 -11.24 -21.38
CA ILE A 5 10.21 -10.74 -20.38
C ILE A 5 9.71 -11.88 -19.48
N LYS A 6 9.42 -13.05 -20.07
CA LYS A 6 9.00 -14.23 -19.29
C LYS A 6 10.11 -14.72 -18.38
N GLN A 7 11.36 -14.78 -18.86
CA GLN A 7 12.50 -15.20 -18.03
C GLN A 7 12.79 -14.22 -16.90
N HIS A 8 12.70 -12.91 -17.14
CA HIS A 8 12.87 -11.89 -16.09
C HIS A 8 11.77 -11.97 -15.03
N ALA A 9 10.51 -12.21 -15.44
CA ALA A 9 9.41 -12.38 -14.52
C ALA A 9 9.53 -13.68 -13.71
N LEU A 10 9.92 -14.80 -14.33
CA LEU A 10 10.19 -16.07 -13.65
C LEU A 10 11.35 -15.97 -12.66
N ALA A 11 12.45 -15.30 -13.02
CA ALA A 11 13.57 -15.07 -12.10
C ALA A 11 13.19 -14.14 -10.94
N ALA A 12 12.31 -13.16 -11.17
CA ALA A 12 11.75 -12.33 -10.11
C ALA A 12 10.83 -13.11 -9.17
N LEU A 13 10.11 -14.11 -9.68
CA LEU A 13 9.23 -15.00 -8.89
C LEU A 13 10.00 -16.06 -8.09
N SER A 14 11.26 -16.35 -8.42
CA SER A 14 12.03 -17.46 -7.84
C SER A 14 13.21 -17.05 -6.96
N SER A 15 13.47 -15.76 -6.78
CA SER A 15 14.60 -15.27 -5.97
C SER A 15 14.10 -14.50 -4.76
N ARG A 16 14.64 -14.81 -3.57
CA ARG A 16 14.51 -13.97 -2.37
C ARG A 16 15.25 -12.66 -2.65
N LYS A 17 14.57 -11.71 -3.28
CA LYS A 17 15.13 -10.39 -3.58
C LYS A 17 15.04 -9.53 -2.33
N THR A 18 16.20 -9.14 -1.82
CA THR A 18 16.34 -8.29 -0.64
C THR A 18 16.74 -6.85 -1.00
N ASP A 19 16.80 -6.49 -2.28
CA ASP A 19 17.16 -5.14 -2.70
C ASP A 19 15.95 -4.20 -2.56
N GLY A 20 16.01 -3.30 -1.58
CA GLY A 20 15.01 -2.28 -1.29
C GLY A 20 15.24 -0.94 -2.01
N LYS A 21 16.31 -0.78 -2.80
CA LYS A 21 16.67 0.51 -3.40
C LYS A 21 15.57 1.08 -4.30
N GLY A 22 15.18 2.33 -4.03
CA GLY A 22 14.16 3.04 -4.78
C GLY A 22 12.73 2.58 -4.52
N LEU A 23 12.50 1.70 -3.53
CA LEU A 23 11.16 1.39 -3.04
C LEU A 23 10.69 2.47 -2.06
N ARG A 24 9.39 2.77 -2.10
CA ARG A 24 8.72 3.58 -1.09
C ARG A 24 7.76 2.73 -0.27
N VAL A 25 8.03 2.63 1.02
CA VAL A 25 7.37 1.69 1.95
C VAL A 25 6.63 2.49 3.02
N ALA A 26 5.41 2.07 3.35
CA ALA A 26 4.72 2.59 4.53
C ALA A 26 4.62 1.52 5.63
N ILE A 27 4.89 1.91 6.87
CA ILE A 27 4.58 1.15 8.08
C ILE A 27 3.41 1.84 8.77
N VAL A 28 2.28 1.15 8.87
CA VAL A 28 1.12 1.60 9.66
C VAL A 28 1.06 0.76 10.91
N HIS A 29 1.09 1.37 12.09
CA HIS A 29 1.11 0.60 13.32
C HIS A 29 0.05 1.04 14.34
N ALA A 30 -0.47 0.09 15.11
CA ALA A 30 -1.34 0.37 16.24
C ALA A 30 -0.55 0.96 17.42
N LYS A 31 -1.21 1.69 18.32
CA LYS A 31 -0.61 2.19 19.58
C LYS A 31 -0.80 1.24 20.76
N TRP A 32 -1.80 0.36 20.69
CA TRP A 32 -2.04 -0.67 21.71
C TRP A 32 -0.91 -1.70 21.74
N ASN A 33 -0.60 -2.21 22.94
CA ASN A 33 0.53 -3.12 23.18
C ASN A 33 1.88 -2.51 22.75
N PHE A 34 2.10 -1.26 23.14
CA PHE A 34 3.19 -0.39 22.66
C PHE A 34 4.56 -1.05 22.73
N GLU A 35 4.95 -1.68 23.84
CA GLU A 35 6.27 -2.31 23.98
C GLU A 35 6.53 -3.37 22.88
N VAL A 36 5.53 -4.21 22.60
CA VAL A 36 5.59 -5.24 21.56
C VAL A 36 5.60 -4.59 20.18
N VAL A 37 4.68 -3.65 19.92
CA VAL A 37 4.54 -3.01 18.62
C VAL A 37 5.75 -2.16 18.25
N ASP A 38 6.31 -1.41 19.20
CA ASP A 38 7.48 -0.56 18.99
C ASP A 38 8.72 -1.41 18.64
N SER A 39 8.91 -2.54 19.32
CA SER A 39 9.96 -3.51 18.97
C SER A 39 9.81 -4.06 17.54
N LEU A 40 8.57 -4.40 17.14
CA LEU A 40 8.28 -4.89 15.79
C LEU A 40 8.51 -3.80 14.72
N VAL A 41 8.07 -2.57 14.98
CA VAL A 41 8.25 -1.43 14.08
C VAL A 41 9.74 -1.09 13.93
N ALA A 42 10.49 -1.07 15.03
CA ALA A 42 11.92 -0.80 15.02
C ALA A 42 12.67 -1.85 14.20
N ALA A 43 12.40 -3.14 14.42
CA ALA A 43 13.03 -4.21 13.65
C ALA A 43 12.67 -4.17 12.16
N ALA A 44 11.40 -3.92 11.84
CA ALA A 44 10.96 -3.77 10.45
C ALA A 44 11.66 -2.57 9.77
N LYS A 45 11.75 -1.44 10.46
CA LYS A 45 12.44 -0.26 9.94
C LYS A 45 13.93 -0.54 9.69
N THR A 46 14.63 -1.11 10.67
CA THR A 46 16.05 -1.45 10.54
C THR A 46 16.30 -2.36 9.34
N GLU A 47 15.50 -3.41 9.19
CA GLU A 47 15.64 -4.34 8.06
C GLU A 47 15.35 -3.66 6.70
N LEU A 48 14.39 -2.74 6.61
CA LEU A 48 14.17 -1.97 5.38
C LEU A 48 15.38 -1.11 5.01
N LEU A 49 16.03 -0.50 5.99
CA LEU A 49 17.24 0.30 5.78
C LEU A 49 18.42 -0.59 5.37
N ASP A 50 18.58 -1.75 6.00
CA ASP A 50 19.61 -2.74 5.67
C ASP A 50 19.41 -3.33 4.26
N ALA A 51 18.14 -3.48 3.83
CA ALA A 51 17.77 -3.82 2.47
C ALA A 51 18.06 -2.69 1.46
N GLY A 52 18.35 -1.47 1.91
CA GLY A 52 18.71 -0.32 1.08
C GLY A 52 17.55 0.60 0.69
N VAL A 53 16.41 0.51 1.40
CA VAL A 53 15.36 1.55 1.33
C VAL A 53 15.92 2.83 1.97
N VAL A 54 15.71 3.98 1.33
CA VAL A 54 16.17 5.26 1.90
C VAL A 54 15.23 5.68 3.02
N GLU A 55 15.76 6.19 4.12
CA GLU A 55 14.98 6.66 5.29
C GLU A 55 13.84 7.60 4.89
N SER A 56 14.05 8.52 3.94
CA SER A 56 13.02 9.45 3.45
C SER A 56 11.86 8.78 2.69
N ASP A 57 12.06 7.54 2.23
CA ASP A 57 11.06 6.73 1.54
C ASP A 57 10.36 5.73 2.49
N VAL A 58 10.70 5.74 3.78
CA VAL A 58 9.99 5.00 4.83
C VAL A 58 8.97 5.92 5.51
N VAL A 59 7.69 5.69 5.24
CA VAL A 59 6.58 6.44 5.84
C VAL A 59 6.08 5.69 7.08
N ILE A 60 6.10 6.30 8.26
CA ILE A 60 5.59 5.69 9.49
C ILE A 60 4.34 6.44 9.94
N ALA A 61 3.23 5.72 10.14
CA ALA A 61 1.97 6.27 10.60
C ALA A 61 1.38 5.45 11.75
N ALA A 62 0.99 6.11 12.83
CA ALA A 62 0.38 5.47 13.99
C ALA A 62 -1.15 5.64 13.98
N VAL A 63 -1.88 4.58 14.31
CA VAL A 63 -3.34 4.58 14.53
C VAL A 63 -3.68 4.17 15.96
N SER A 64 -4.93 4.41 16.36
CA SER A 64 -5.39 4.09 17.73
C SER A 64 -5.24 2.61 18.04
N GLY A 65 -5.97 1.72 17.36
CA GLY A 65 -5.88 0.27 17.53
C GLY A 65 -5.70 -0.49 16.21
N ALA A 66 -5.63 -1.82 16.31
CA ALA A 66 -5.46 -2.67 15.13
C ALA A 66 -6.65 -2.56 14.14
N TYR A 67 -7.85 -2.25 14.66
CA TYR A 67 -9.07 -2.11 13.86
C TYR A 67 -8.98 -0.99 12.82
N GLU A 68 -8.18 0.05 13.07
CA GLU A 68 -7.98 1.16 12.14
C GLU A 68 -6.89 0.89 11.08
N LEU A 69 -6.11 -0.19 11.20
CA LEU A 69 -5.00 -0.50 10.27
C LEU A 69 -5.45 -0.59 8.81
N PRO A 70 -6.54 -1.32 8.44
CA PRO A 70 -6.98 -1.38 7.05
C PRO A 70 -7.34 -0.01 6.49
N TYR A 71 -8.06 0.80 7.27
CA TYR A 71 -8.47 2.13 6.85
C TYR A 71 -7.26 3.03 6.61
N ALA A 72 -6.33 3.11 7.55
CA ALA A 72 -5.15 3.95 7.40
C ALA A 72 -4.26 3.49 6.23
N ALA A 73 -4.07 2.18 6.05
CA ALA A 73 -3.36 1.64 4.88
C ALA A 73 -4.02 2.08 3.57
N SER A 74 -5.34 1.93 3.45
CA SER A 74 -6.11 2.37 2.28
C SER A 74 -5.93 3.86 2.01
N ARG A 75 -5.99 4.71 3.04
CA ARG A 75 -5.80 6.16 2.90
C ARG A 75 -4.38 6.54 2.48
N LEU A 76 -3.37 5.87 2.99
CA LEU A 76 -1.97 6.12 2.62
C LEU A 76 -1.70 5.70 1.17
N ILE A 77 -2.20 4.54 0.75
CA ILE A 77 -2.10 4.08 -0.64
C ILE A 77 -2.79 5.06 -1.60
N ALA A 78 -3.95 5.59 -1.21
CA ALA A 78 -4.68 6.55 -2.04
C ALA A 78 -4.02 7.94 -2.12
N SER A 79 -3.24 8.34 -1.12
CA SER A 79 -2.64 9.68 -1.02
C SER A 79 -1.17 9.73 -1.44
N GLN A 80 -0.48 8.60 -1.50
CA GLN A 80 0.95 8.53 -1.76
C GLN A 80 1.27 7.41 -2.77
N LYS A 81 2.36 7.57 -3.51
CA LYS A 81 2.89 6.51 -4.39
C LYS A 81 3.69 5.52 -3.56
N LEU A 82 3.01 4.52 -3.01
CA LEU A 82 3.63 3.46 -2.22
C LEU A 82 3.80 2.19 -3.06
N ASP A 83 4.92 1.51 -2.87
CA ASP A 83 5.18 0.20 -3.49
C ASP A 83 4.65 -0.94 -2.64
N VAL A 84 4.64 -0.77 -1.32
CA VAL A 84 4.18 -1.74 -0.34
C VAL A 84 3.82 -1.07 0.99
N VAL A 85 2.90 -1.68 1.73
CA VAL A 85 2.52 -1.27 3.08
C VAL A 85 2.68 -2.44 4.06
N ILE A 86 3.15 -2.16 5.27
CA ILE A 86 3.22 -3.12 6.38
C ILE A 86 2.26 -2.64 7.47
N CYS A 87 1.22 -3.42 7.76
CA CYS A 87 0.32 -3.14 8.87
C CYS A 87 0.80 -3.90 10.11
N ILE A 88 1.26 -3.17 11.13
CA ILE A 88 1.80 -3.74 12.37
C ILE A 88 0.83 -3.57 13.53
N GLY A 89 0.52 -4.65 14.23
CA GLY A 89 -0.31 -4.60 15.43
C GLY A 89 -0.11 -5.81 16.32
N CYS A 90 -0.65 -5.73 17.52
CA CYS A 90 -0.70 -6.86 18.44
C CYS A 90 -2.07 -6.88 19.13
N LEU A 91 -2.75 -8.01 19.02
CA LEU A 91 -4.00 -8.34 19.67
C LEU A 91 -3.73 -9.49 20.62
N ILE A 92 -4.09 -9.31 21.89
CA ILE A 92 -3.92 -10.31 22.95
C ILE A 92 -5.31 -10.70 23.43
N LYS A 93 -5.56 -12.01 23.53
CA LYS A 93 -6.85 -12.55 23.98
C LYS A 93 -7.17 -12.05 25.40
N GLY A 94 -8.32 -11.39 25.54
CA GLY A 94 -8.93 -11.07 26.82
C GLY A 94 -10.16 -11.94 27.11
N ASP A 95 -11.01 -11.49 28.03
CA ASP A 95 -12.14 -12.29 28.56
C ASP A 95 -13.35 -12.38 27.62
N THR A 96 -13.43 -11.54 26.59
CA THR A 96 -14.60 -11.42 25.72
C THR A 96 -14.30 -11.78 24.27
N MET A 97 -15.37 -11.93 23.48
CA MET A 97 -15.28 -12.15 22.03
C MET A 97 -14.70 -10.95 21.26
N HIS A 98 -14.45 -9.81 21.91
CA HIS A 98 -13.89 -8.63 21.28
C HIS A 98 -12.59 -8.93 20.50
N PHE A 99 -11.73 -9.77 21.07
CA PHE A 99 -10.51 -10.24 20.40
C PHE A 99 -10.82 -10.94 19.07
N GLU A 100 -11.74 -11.92 19.06
CA GLU A 100 -12.04 -12.71 17.86
C GLU A 100 -12.61 -11.83 16.74
N TYR A 101 -13.55 -10.95 17.09
CA TYR A 101 -14.18 -10.08 16.10
C TYR A 101 -13.21 -9.04 15.52
N ILE A 102 -12.27 -8.51 16.32
CA ILE A 102 -11.25 -7.59 15.81
C ILE A 102 -10.24 -8.35 14.95
N CYS A 103 -9.73 -9.50 15.40
CA CYS A 103 -8.80 -10.32 14.62
C CYS A 103 -9.39 -10.63 13.24
N ASP A 104 -10.63 -11.13 13.21
CA ASP A 104 -11.31 -11.48 11.97
C ASP A 104 -11.51 -10.27 11.04
N ALA A 105 -12.02 -9.15 11.57
CA ALA A 105 -12.27 -7.94 10.79
C ALA A 105 -10.98 -7.31 10.24
N VAL A 106 -9.90 -7.30 11.04
CA VAL A 106 -8.60 -6.72 10.63
C VAL A 106 -7.93 -7.59 9.57
N SER A 107 -7.91 -8.92 9.75
CA SER A 107 -7.37 -9.85 8.77
C SER A 107 -8.06 -9.72 7.41
N HIS A 108 -9.40 -9.73 7.39
CA HIS A 108 -10.17 -9.55 6.17
C HIS A 108 -10.02 -8.14 5.59
N GLY A 109 -9.99 -7.11 6.43
CA GLY A 109 -9.80 -5.73 6.01
C GLY A 109 -8.46 -5.50 5.32
N ILE A 110 -7.36 -5.95 5.91
CA ILE A 110 -6.01 -5.85 5.31
C ILE A 110 -5.96 -6.60 3.97
N MET A 111 -6.48 -7.83 3.94
CA MET A 111 -6.57 -8.62 2.71
C MET A 111 -7.35 -7.88 1.61
N ARG A 112 -8.50 -7.29 1.97
CA ARG A 112 -9.34 -6.53 1.03
C ARG A 112 -8.61 -5.32 0.48
N VAL A 113 -7.94 -4.53 1.33
CA VAL A 113 -7.18 -3.35 0.89
C VAL A 113 -6.06 -3.75 -0.07
N GLN A 114 -5.36 -4.85 0.19
CA GLN A 114 -4.34 -5.38 -0.72
C GLN A 114 -4.92 -5.72 -2.10
N LEU A 115 -6.02 -6.47 -2.15
CA LEU A 115 -6.62 -6.91 -3.41
C LEU A 115 -7.24 -5.74 -4.19
N ASP A 116 -7.92 -4.81 -3.51
CA ASP A 116 -8.61 -3.70 -4.15
C ASP A 116 -7.64 -2.64 -4.68
N SER A 117 -6.54 -2.38 -3.97
CA SER A 117 -5.57 -1.35 -4.36
C SER A 117 -4.53 -1.86 -5.35
N GLY A 118 -4.30 -3.17 -5.42
CA GLY A 118 -3.18 -3.76 -6.16
C GLY A 118 -1.80 -3.39 -5.60
N VAL A 119 -1.74 -2.83 -4.39
CA VAL A 119 -0.50 -2.60 -3.63
C VAL A 119 -0.45 -3.69 -2.54
N PRO A 120 0.65 -4.45 -2.40
CA PRO A 120 0.84 -5.40 -1.32
C PRO A 120 0.67 -4.73 0.04
N VAL A 121 -0.12 -5.36 0.91
CA VAL A 121 -0.32 -4.92 2.30
C VAL A 121 -0.05 -6.11 3.20
N LEU A 122 1.06 -6.06 3.92
CA LEU A 122 1.55 -7.16 4.75
C LEU A 122 0.77 -7.20 6.05
N PHE A 123 0.38 -8.42 6.44
CA PHE A 123 -0.33 -8.72 7.68
C PHE A 123 0.68 -8.92 8.83
N GLY A 124 1.19 -7.82 9.38
CA GLY A 124 2.06 -7.80 10.56
C GLY A 124 1.29 -7.71 11.88
N VAL A 125 0.14 -8.39 11.99
CA VAL A 125 -0.69 -8.34 13.20
C VAL A 125 -0.54 -9.63 13.98
N LEU A 126 0.06 -9.54 15.17
CA LEU A 126 0.14 -10.67 16.11
C LEU A 126 -1.23 -10.90 16.74
N THR A 127 -1.78 -12.10 16.58
CA THR A 127 -3.03 -12.54 17.24
C THR A 127 -2.69 -13.64 18.25
N VAL A 128 -2.42 -13.25 19.49
CA VAL A 128 -1.84 -14.14 20.51
C VAL A 128 -2.77 -14.33 21.70
N LEU A 129 -2.53 -15.40 22.46
CA LEU A 129 -3.36 -15.77 23.61
C LEU A 129 -2.88 -15.15 24.92
N ASN A 130 -1.62 -14.72 25.00
CA ASN A 130 -1.05 -14.11 26.19
C ASN A 130 0.14 -13.19 25.84
N GLU A 131 0.58 -12.39 26.81
CA GLU A 131 1.68 -11.44 26.65
C GLU A 131 3.02 -12.10 26.36
N GLN A 132 3.28 -13.29 26.91
CA GLN A 132 4.55 -13.99 26.67
C GLN A 132 4.71 -14.34 25.18
N GLN A 133 3.64 -14.86 24.56
CA GLN A 133 3.62 -15.09 23.12
C GLN A 133 3.83 -13.81 22.31
N ALA A 134 3.33 -12.66 22.78
CA ALA A 134 3.58 -11.39 22.12
C ALA A 134 5.08 -11.02 22.18
N LYS A 135 5.70 -11.14 23.36
CA LYS A 135 7.11 -10.85 23.58
C LYS A 135 8.02 -11.78 22.78
N ASP A 136 7.72 -13.07 22.76
CA ASP A 136 8.48 -14.06 21.99
C ASP A 136 8.48 -13.76 20.48
N ARG A 137 7.40 -13.17 19.96
CA ARG A 137 7.23 -12.88 18.52
C ARG A 137 7.74 -11.48 18.15
N ALA A 138 8.03 -10.66 19.16
CA ALA A 138 8.65 -9.35 19.01
C ALA A 138 10.13 -9.34 19.43
N GLY A 139 10.74 -10.51 19.65
CA GLY A 139 12.14 -10.62 20.06
C GLY A 139 12.45 -9.96 21.42
N LEU A 140 11.45 -9.89 22.30
CA LEU A 140 11.58 -9.34 23.66
C LEU A 140 11.84 -10.42 24.72
N SER A 141 11.91 -11.69 24.32
CA SER A 141 12.37 -12.80 25.17
C SER A 141 13.72 -13.31 24.69
N GLU A 142 14.46 -14.00 25.56
CA GLU A 142 15.82 -14.50 25.24
C GLU A 142 15.84 -15.48 24.06
N GLU A 143 14.78 -16.29 23.90
CA GLU A 143 14.61 -17.21 22.77
C GLU A 143 13.68 -16.65 21.68
N GLY A 144 13.32 -15.37 21.79
CA GLY A 144 12.33 -14.71 20.94
C GLY A 144 12.88 -14.38 19.56
N HIS A 145 12.01 -14.46 18.56
CA HIS A 145 12.30 -14.05 17.18
C HIS A 145 11.41 -12.87 16.80
N ASN A 146 12.03 -11.78 16.35
CA ASN A 146 11.30 -10.57 15.98
C ASN A 146 10.74 -10.68 14.55
N HIS A 147 9.43 -10.87 14.45
CA HIS A 147 8.74 -11.02 13.16
C HIS A 147 8.73 -9.73 12.34
N GLY A 148 9.00 -8.56 12.95
CA GLY A 148 9.14 -7.29 12.23
C GLY A 148 10.19 -7.37 11.12
N THR A 149 11.30 -8.05 11.37
CA THR A 149 12.35 -8.30 10.36
C THR A 149 11.81 -9.12 9.19
N GLU A 150 11.10 -10.22 9.45
CA GLU A 150 10.53 -11.06 8.38
C GLU A 150 9.47 -10.32 7.56
N TRP A 151 8.67 -9.48 8.22
CA TRP A 151 7.67 -8.68 7.52
C TRP A 151 8.29 -7.65 6.60
N ALA A 152 9.41 -7.02 7.01
CA ALA A 152 10.18 -6.12 6.15
C ALA A 152 10.81 -6.84 4.96
N GLN A 153 11.42 -8.01 5.17
CA GLN A 153 11.95 -8.85 4.08
C GLN A 153 10.85 -9.22 3.08
N THR A 154 9.70 -9.66 3.59
CA THR A 154 8.54 -10.01 2.76
C THR A 154 8.01 -8.77 2.03
N ALA A 155 8.03 -7.59 2.66
CA ALA A 155 7.59 -6.36 2.03
C ALA A 155 8.45 -5.99 0.81
N VAL A 156 9.78 -6.10 0.93
CA VAL A 156 10.70 -5.88 -0.20
C VAL A 156 10.43 -6.89 -1.32
N GLU A 157 10.30 -8.18 -0.99
CA GLU A 157 10.02 -9.23 -1.98
C GLU A 157 8.70 -8.97 -2.72
N MET A 158 7.64 -8.64 -2.00
CA MET A 158 6.31 -8.37 -2.56
C MET A 158 6.30 -7.08 -3.41
N ALA A 159 7.03 -6.05 -2.99
CA ALA A 159 7.20 -4.84 -3.79
C ALA A 159 7.91 -5.14 -5.12
N ARG A 160 8.96 -5.98 -5.10
CA ARG A 160 9.67 -6.39 -6.32
C ARG A 160 8.84 -7.28 -7.21
N LEU A 161 8.03 -8.18 -6.65
CA LEU A 161 7.06 -8.96 -7.39
C LEU A 161 6.05 -8.05 -8.11
N ARG A 162 5.50 -7.07 -7.39
CA ARG A 162 4.59 -6.08 -7.96
C ARG A 162 5.25 -5.27 -9.07
N GLU A 163 6.46 -4.77 -8.84
CA GLU A 163 7.23 -4.01 -9.84
C GLU A 163 7.45 -4.83 -11.13
N ALA A 164 7.87 -6.09 -10.99
CA ALA A 164 8.13 -6.99 -12.11
C ALA A 164 6.85 -7.29 -12.91
N THR A 165 5.73 -7.50 -12.22
CA THR A 165 4.44 -7.79 -12.87
C THR A 165 3.83 -6.57 -13.56
N LEU A 166 4.06 -5.36 -13.04
CA LEU A 166 3.65 -4.11 -13.69
C LEU A 166 4.50 -3.76 -14.92
N LYS A 167 5.83 -3.92 -14.85
CA LYS A 167 6.74 -3.59 -15.97
C LYS A 167 6.72 -4.63 -17.09
N GLY A 168 6.54 -5.91 -16.76
CA GLY A 168 6.67 -7.01 -17.71
C GLY A 168 5.41 -7.33 -18.52
N GLY A 169 4.25 -6.81 -18.17
CA GLY A 169 3.00 -7.48 -18.52
C GLY A 169 2.94 -8.85 -17.81
N CYS A 170 1.76 -9.20 -17.31
CA CYS A 170 1.60 -10.38 -16.47
C CYS A 170 2.21 -11.65 -17.13
N PRO A 171 3.21 -12.32 -16.52
CA PRO A 171 3.72 -13.60 -17.05
C PRO A 171 2.64 -14.71 -17.03
N MET A 172 1.60 -14.51 -16.21
CA MET A 172 0.48 -15.43 -15.99
C MET A 172 -0.80 -15.10 -16.78
N ARG A 173 -0.87 -13.99 -17.53
CA ARG A 173 -2.04 -13.66 -18.38
C ARG A 173 -1.61 -13.35 -19.81
N PRO A 174 -1.95 -14.21 -20.79
CA PRO A 174 -1.74 -13.91 -22.21
C PRO A 174 -2.55 -12.70 -22.70
N HIS A 175 -3.63 -12.32 -22.01
CA HIS A 175 -4.50 -11.23 -22.44
C HIS A 175 -5.25 -10.67 -21.24
N GLU A 176 -4.83 -9.51 -20.75
CA GLU A 176 -5.77 -8.55 -20.20
C GLU A 176 -5.11 -7.17 -20.34
N HIS A 177 -5.73 -6.33 -21.17
CA HIS A 177 -5.46 -4.90 -21.14
C HIS A 177 -5.79 -4.43 -19.73
N LEU A 178 -4.76 -4.10 -18.94
CA LEU A 178 -4.98 -3.38 -17.69
C LEU A 178 -5.72 -2.08 -18.03
N PRO A 179 -6.79 -1.72 -17.30
CA PRO A 179 -7.42 -0.42 -17.45
C PRO A 179 -6.53 0.62 -16.74
N HIS A 180 -5.36 0.89 -17.29
CA HIS A 180 -4.68 2.15 -17.04
C HIS A 180 -5.32 3.20 -17.93
N HIS A 181 -6.46 3.70 -17.49
CA HIS A 181 -6.95 4.98 -17.99
C HIS A 181 -5.89 6.03 -17.63
N SER A 182 -5.31 6.63 -18.66
CA SER A 182 -4.74 7.96 -18.54
C SER A 182 -5.83 8.89 -17.99
N PRO A 183 -5.53 9.83 -17.07
CA PRO A 183 -6.47 10.86 -16.64
C PRO A 183 -7.08 11.66 -17.82
N THR A 184 -6.45 11.61 -19.00
CA THR A 184 -6.93 12.24 -20.23
C THR A 184 -8.08 11.49 -20.94
N ASP A 185 -8.32 10.22 -20.60
CA ASP A 185 -9.31 9.37 -21.27
C ASP A 185 -10.63 9.23 -20.49
N CYS A 186 -10.84 10.08 -19.49
CA CYS A 186 -12.07 10.11 -18.72
C CYS A 186 -13.15 10.89 -19.49
N PRO A 187 -14.28 10.26 -19.90
CA PRO A 187 -15.35 10.96 -20.61
C PRO A 187 -16.01 12.06 -19.77
N PHE A 188 -15.77 12.11 -18.46
CA PHE A 188 -16.21 13.20 -17.59
C PHE A 188 -15.30 14.45 -17.63
N PHE A 189 -14.01 14.33 -17.98
CA PHE A 189 -13.08 15.47 -18.01
C PHE A 189 -13.09 16.20 -19.36
N VAL A 190 -13.34 15.49 -20.47
CA VAL A 190 -13.39 16.10 -21.81
C VAL A 190 -14.62 17.00 -21.98
N VAL A 191 -15.71 16.72 -21.27
CA VAL A 191 -16.94 17.52 -21.39
C VAL A 191 -16.81 18.90 -20.69
N SER A 192 -16.01 19.03 -19.63
CA SER A 192 -15.91 20.29 -18.88
C SER A 192 -15.05 21.36 -19.60
N THR A 193 -14.00 20.94 -20.31
CA THR A 193 -13.14 21.84 -21.07
C THR A 193 -13.79 22.28 -22.38
N TRP A 194 -14.53 21.39 -23.07
CA TRP A 194 -15.25 21.75 -24.28
C TRP A 194 -16.47 22.67 -24.03
N LEU A 195 -17.18 22.52 -22.90
CA LEU A 195 -18.25 23.44 -22.54
C LEU A 195 -17.74 24.83 -22.12
N HIS A 196 -16.56 24.94 -21.51
CA HIS A 196 -15.97 26.25 -21.21
C HIS A 196 -15.53 27.00 -22.48
N PHE A 197 -14.94 26.31 -23.47
CA PHE A 197 -14.56 26.95 -24.73
C PHE A 197 -15.77 27.29 -25.62
N ALA A 198 -16.82 26.46 -25.64
CA ALA A 198 -18.03 26.72 -26.42
C ALA A 198 -18.89 27.86 -25.83
N ALA A 199 -18.95 28.00 -24.49
CA ALA A 199 -19.64 29.10 -23.83
C ALA A 199 -18.92 30.45 -24.01
N LEU A 200 -17.58 30.46 -24.04
CA LEU A 200 -16.80 31.68 -24.27
C LEU A 200 -16.81 32.15 -25.74
N GLY A 201 -16.88 31.21 -26.70
CA GLY A 201 -16.93 31.54 -28.14
C GLY A 201 -18.26 32.15 -28.60
N THR A 202 -19.38 31.77 -27.98
CA THR A 202 -20.71 32.28 -28.32
C THR A 202 -21.03 33.62 -27.65
N LEU A 203 -20.47 33.89 -26.46
CA LEU A 203 -20.56 35.21 -25.81
C LEU A 203 -19.74 36.29 -26.53
N GLY A 204 -18.62 35.93 -27.17
CA GLY A 204 -17.80 36.87 -27.95
C GLY A 204 -18.46 37.38 -29.23
N PHE A 205 -19.31 36.58 -29.88
CA PHE A 205 -19.94 36.97 -31.14
C PHE A 205 -21.21 37.82 -30.94
N VAL A 206 -21.95 37.60 -29.85
CA VAL A 206 -23.15 38.40 -29.53
C VAL A 206 -22.77 39.81 -29.05
N ALA A 207 -21.66 39.97 -28.31
CA ALA A 207 -21.20 41.28 -27.85
C ALA A 207 -20.78 42.22 -29.01
N VAL A 208 -20.18 41.68 -30.08
CA VAL A 208 -19.73 42.48 -31.23
C VAL A 208 -20.90 42.91 -32.14
N VAL A 209 -21.97 42.11 -32.22
CA VAL A 209 -23.14 42.45 -33.06
C VAL A 209 -24.06 43.47 -32.39
N VAL A 210 -24.16 43.48 -31.06
CA VAL A 210 -24.98 44.49 -30.33
C VAL A 210 -24.30 45.86 -30.30
N ALA A 211 -22.97 45.92 -30.18
CA ALA A 211 -22.23 47.19 -30.18
C ALA A 211 -22.29 47.96 -31.52
N LYS A 212 -22.52 47.27 -32.65
CA LYS A 212 -22.68 47.91 -33.98
C LYS A 212 -24.09 48.41 -34.29
N LYS A 213 -25.06 48.20 -33.41
CA LYS A 213 -26.45 48.64 -33.61
C LYS A 213 -26.87 49.80 -32.69
N LEU A 214 -25.94 50.34 -31.89
CA LEU A 214 -26.13 51.47 -30.98
C LEU A 214 -25.09 52.59 -31.18
N ALA A 215 -24.47 52.66 -32.36
CA ALA A 215 -23.68 53.80 -32.83
C ALA A 215 -24.41 54.50 -33.99
#